data_AF-A0A7J9B3F7-F1
#
_entry.id   AF-A0A7J9B3F7-F1
#
_cell.length_a   1.000
_cell.length_b   1.000
_cell.length_c   1.000
_cell.angle_alpha   90.00
_cell.angle_beta   90.00
_cell.angle_gamma   90.00
#
_symmetry.space_group_name_H-M   'P 1'
#
loop_
_entity.id
_entity.type
_entity.pdbx_description
1 polymer ?
#
loop_
_entity_poly.entity_id
_entity_poly.type
_entity_poly.pdbx_seq_one_letter_code
_entity_poly.pdbx_strand_id
1 'polypeptide(L)' 'MTTLEYNEWWVRRINDNIPELSHENSQSIEEHLRVVPSELEIITQYFERRNVELEKKIEQMEEEKMNLRLDADV' A
#
# COMPACT_ATOMS: atom_id res chain seq x y z
N MET A 1 -15.77 47.83 -5.03
CA MET A 1 -15.01 48.23 -3.84
C MET A 1 -15.30 47.22 -2.74
N THR A 2 -14.63 46.07 -2.77
CA THR A 2 -14.83 44.99 -1.78
C THR A 2 -13.52 44.28 -1.44
N THR A 3 -12.44 44.57 -2.17
CA THR A 3 -11.15 43.89 -2.11
C THR A 3 -10.13 44.57 -1.19
N LEU A 4 -10.28 45.86 -0.90
CA LEU A 4 -9.37 46.60 -0.01
C LEU A 4 -9.60 46.25 1.46
N GLU A 5 -10.86 46.25 1.92
CA GLU A 5 -11.20 45.90 3.30
C GLU A 5 -10.86 44.44 3.64
N TYR A 6 -11.03 43.51 2.69
CA TYR A 6 -10.64 42.11 2.89
C TYR A 6 -9.12 41.94 3.07
N ASN A 7 -8.33 42.65 2.26
CA ASN A 7 -6.87 42.59 2.35
C ASN A 7 -6.36 43.23 3.66
N GLU A 8 -6.94 44.35 4.08
CA GLU A 8 -6.59 44.96 5.38
C GLU A 8 -7.00 44.08 6.56
N TRP A 9 -8.14 43.40 6.48
CA TRP A 9 -8.58 42.42 7.47
C TRP A 9 -7.65 41.19 7.52
N TRP A 10 -7.13 40.74 6.37
CA TRP A 10 -6.23 39.60 6.28
C TRP A 10 -4.83 39.90 6.85
N VAL A 11 -4.26 41.07 6.52
CA VAL A 11 -2.95 41.52 7.05
C VAL A 11 -2.98 41.72 8.57
N ARG A 12 -4.12 42.12 9.13
CA ARG A 12 -4.31 42.23 10.59
C ARG A 12 -4.48 40.88 11.29
N ARG A 13 -4.80 39.80 10.57
CA ARG A 13 -4.86 38.41 11.08
C ARG A 13 -3.53 37.65 10.90
N ILE A 14 -2.38 38.32 10.90
CA ILE A 14 -1.12 37.66 11.27
C ILE A 14 -1.32 37.19 12.71
N ASN A 15 -1.83 35.97 12.82
CA ASN A 15 -2.45 35.41 14.00
C ASN A 15 -1.35 34.65 14.72
N ASP A 16 -0.78 35.25 15.76
CA ASP A 16 0.17 34.63 16.69
C ASP A 16 -0.40 33.37 17.38
N ASN A 17 -1.67 33.03 17.13
CA ASN A 17 -2.37 31.86 17.65
C ASN A 17 -2.52 30.70 16.65
N ILE A 18 -1.88 30.76 15.47
CA ILE A 18 -1.68 29.54 14.68
C ILE A 18 -0.45 28.88 15.29
N PRO A 19 -0.59 27.81 16.09
CA PRO A 19 0.58 27.08 16.52
C PRO A 19 1.32 26.69 15.23
N GLU A 20 2.57 27.14 15.12
CA GLU A 20 3.52 26.65 14.14
C GLU A 20 3.30 25.14 14.06
N LEU A 21 2.88 24.65 12.89
CA LEU A 21 2.53 23.26 12.65
C LEU A 21 3.71 22.44 13.14
N SER A 22 3.60 21.89 14.35
CA SER A 22 4.69 21.23 15.04
C SER A 22 5.19 20.16 14.08
N HIS A 23 6.39 20.36 13.57
CA HIS A 23 7.07 19.47 12.63
C HIS A 23 7.29 18.06 13.21
N GLU A 24 6.87 17.84 14.46
CA GLU A 24 6.82 16.56 15.16
C GLU A 24 5.65 15.67 14.72
N ASN A 25 4.59 16.25 14.13
CA ASN A 25 3.45 15.53 13.55
C ASN A 25 3.45 15.56 12.01
N SER A 26 4.58 15.92 11.38
CA SER A 26 4.75 15.82 9.94
C SER A 26 5.08 14.39 9.51
N GLN A 27 4.41 13.39 10.10
CA GLN A 27 4.16 12.19 9.31
C GLN A 27 3.41 12.70 8.08
N SER A 28 4.04 12.55 6.92
CA SER A 28 3.50 13.13 5.70
C SER A 28 2.06 12.65 5.53
N ILE A 29 1.19 13.50 4.99
CA ILE A 29 -0.18 13.08 4.62
C ILE A 29 -0.11 11.78 3.79
N GLU A 30 0.96 11.60 3.03
CA GLU A 30 1.32 10.36 2.32
C GLU A 30 1.50 9.14 3.24
N GLU A 31 2.15 9.28 4.40
CA GLU A 31 2.31 8.22 5.41
C GLU A 31 0.97 7.86 6.08
N HIS A 32 0.09 8.84 6.33
CA HIS A 32 -1.28 8.60 6.82
C HIS A 32 -2.22 7.99 5.77
N LEU A 33 -1.98 8.26 4.49
CA LEU A 33 -2.72 7.68 3.35
C LEU A 33 -2.21 6.30 2.94
N ARG A 34 -1.09 5.83 3.51
CA ARG A 34 -0.43 4.56 3.14
C ARG A 34 -1.02 3.32 3.83
N VAL A 35 -2.34 3.21 4.01
CA VAL A 35 -2.88 2.15 4.91
C VAL A 35 -3.85 1.17 4.24
N VAL A 36 -4.09 1.26 2.93
CA VAL A 36 -4.82 0.19 2.22
C VAL A 36 -4.10 -0.14 0.93
N PRO A 37 -3.49 -1.34 0.82
CA PRO A 37 -3.00 -1.86 -0.45
C PRO A 37 -4.15 -1.83 -1.45
N SER A 38 -3.86 -1.44 -2.68
CA SER A 38 -4.90 -1.43 -3.72
C SER A 38 -5.52 -2.82 -3.86
N GLU A 39 -6.78 -2.91 -4.29
CA GLU A 39 -7.43 -4.22 -4.52
C GLU A 39 -6.58 -5.11 -5.44
N LEU A 40 -5.90 -4.50 -6.42
CA LEU A 40 -4.97 -5.20 -7.32
C LEU A 40 -3.74 -5.75 -6.60
N GLU A 41 -3.17 -4.99 -5.68
CA GLU A 41 -2.02 -5.43 -4.87
C GLU A 41 -2.41 -6.60 -3.96
N ILE A 42 -3.60 -6.55 -3.36
CA ILE A 42 -4.15 -7.65 -2.55
C ILE A 42 -4.34 -8.92 -3.40
N ILE A 43 -4.95 -8.77 -4.57
CA ILE A 43 -5.15 -9.88 -5.52
C ILE A 43 -3.79 -10.46 -5.96
N THR A 44 -2.81 -9.61 -6.24
CA THR A 44 -1.47 -10.02 -6.69
C THR A 44 -0.77 -10.86 -5.61
N GLN A 45 -0.76 -10.39 -4.35
CA GLN A 45 -0.20 -11.14 -3.23
C GLN A 45 -0.93 -12.47 -2.99
N TYR A 46 -2.25 -12.51 -3.22
CA TYR A 46 -3.02 -13.75 -3.14
C TYR A 46 -2.58 -14.75 -4.22
N PHE A 47 -2.40 -14.30 -5.46
CA PHE A 47 -1.89 -15.13 -6.55
C PHE A 47 -0.47 -15.64 -6.27
N GLU A 48 0.44 -14.79 -5.79
CA GLU A 48 1.79 -15.21 -5.42
C GLU A 48 1.76 -16.32 -4.37
N ARG A 49 0.95 -16.18 -3.31
CA ARG A 49 0.80 -17.21 -2.29
C ARG A 49 0.26 -18.52 -2.86
N ARG A 50 -0.72 -18.45 -3.76
CA ARG A 50 -1.30 -19.64 -4.40
C ARG A 50 -0.32 -20.32 -5.34
N ASN A 51 0.51 -19.56 -6.06
CA ASN A 51 1.54 -20.12 -6.92
C ASN A 51 2.56 -20.91 -6.11
N VAL A 52 3.04 -20.38 -4.99
CA VAL A 52 3.98 -21.12 -4.11
C VAL A 52 3.36 -22.41 -3.57
N GLU A 53 2.08 -22.39 -3.19
CA GLU A 53 1.37 -23.60 -2.75
C GLU A 53 1.27 -24.64 -3.87
N LEU A 54 1.00 -24.19 -5.10
CA LEU A 54 0.90 -25.05 -6.28
C LEU A 54 2.26 -25.63 -6.69
N GLU A 55 3.32 -24.82 -6.71
CA GLU A 55 4.68 -25.27 -6.99
C GLU A 55 5.09 -26.38 -6.03
N LYS A 56 4.83 -26.20 -4.72
CA LYS A 56 5.11 -27.23 -3.72
C LYS A 56 4.32 -28.52 -3.96
N LYS A 57 3.05 -28.42 -4.37
CA LYS A 57 2.23 -29.61 -4.71
C LYS A 57 2.76 -30.31 -5.96
N ILE A 58 3.22 -29.57 -6.96
CA ILE A 58 3.83 -30.13 -8.17
C ILE A 58 5.11 -30.88 -7.80
N GLU A 59 6.00 -30.27 -7.01
CA GLU A 59 7.24 -30.91 -6.56
C GLU A 59 6.96 -32.23 -5.81
N GLN A 60 5.97 -32.22 -4.89
CA GLN A 60 5.54 -33.43 -4.19
C GLN A 60 5.02 -34.52 -5.15
N MET A 61 4.20 -34.13 -6.14
CA MET A 61 3.69 -35.07 -7.14
C MET A 61 4.80 -35.61 -8.04
N GLU A 62 5.78 -34.80 -8.41
CA GLU A 62 6.95 -35.24 -9.19
C GLU A 62 7.80 -36.23 -8.39
N GLU A 63 8.03 -35.98 -7.11
CA GLU A 63 8.73 -36.90 -6.21
C GLU A 63 7.96 -38.22 -6.05
N GLU A 64 6.64 -38.16 -5.82
CA GLU A 64 5.78 -39.35 -5.76
C GLU A 64 5.78 -40.12 -7.09
N LYS A 65 5.71 -39.44 -8.23
CA LYS A 65 5.76 -40.06 -9.56
C LYS A 65 7.08 -40.80 -9.77
N MET A 66 8.21 -40.17 -9.43
CA MET A 66 9.55 -40.75 -9.50
C MET A 66 9.66 -41.99 -8.60
N ASN A 67 9.19 -41.89 -7.35
CA ASN A 67 9.22 -42.98 -6.38
C ASN A 67 8.37 -44.18 -6.82
N LEU A 68 7.22 -43.92 -7.43
CA LEU A 68 6.32 -44.97 -7.91
C LEU A 68 6.74 -45.54 -9.28
N ARG A 69 7.82 -45.01 -9.90
CA ARG A 69 8.26 -45.34 -11.27
C ARG A 69 7.10 -45.27 -12.27
N LEU A 70 6.16 -44.36 -12.04
CA LEU A 70 4.98 -44.14 -12.88
C LEU A 70 5.34 -43.23 -14.05
N ASP A 71 6.43 -43.57 -14.74
CA ASP A 71 6.73 -43.00 -16.04
C ASP A 71 5.77 -43.63 -17.04
N ALA A 72 4.56 -43.08 -17.11
CA ALA A 72 3.74 -43.20 -18.30
C ALA A 72 4.33 -42.24 -19.34
N ASP A 73 5.31 -42.72 -20.10
CA ASP A 73 5.62 -42.14 -21.40
C ASP A 73 4.35 -42.22 -22.26
N VAL A 74 3.86 -41.06 -22.73
CA VAL A 74 2.78 -40.94 -23.73
C VAL A 74 3.36 -40.36 -25.00
#